data_AF-K1UJT2-F1
#
_entry.id   AF-K1UJT2-F1
#
_cell.length_a   1.000
_cell.length_b   1.000
_cell.length_c   1.000
_cell.angle_alpha   90.00
_cell.angle_beta   90.00
_cell.angle_gamma   90.00
#
_symmetry.space_group_name_H-M   'P 1'
#
loop_
_entity.id
_entity.type
_entity.pdbx_description
1 polymer ?
#
loop_
_entity_poly.entity_id
_entity_poly.type
_entity_poly.pdbx_seq_one_letter_code
_entity_poly.pdbx_strand_id
1 'polypeptide(L)'
;MTARTVVSADISARKLNFKDHIDVRGMRAAEALEAVQDFVDDALMLGVGSVSILHGKGTGALKEEIRRYLRTVPDVASVADEHADRGGAGITIVTFAV
;
A
#
# COMPACT_ATOMS: atom_id res chain seq x y z
N MET A 1 -7.48 -24.49 22.04
CA MET A 1 -6.27 -23.69 22.35
C MET A 1 -5.32 -23.49 21.16
N THR A 2 -5.61 -24.05 19.97
CA THR A 2 -4.69 -24.06 18.81
C THR A 2 -4.79 -22.83 17.91
N ALA A 3 -5.99 -22.26 17.68
CA ALA A 3 -6.19 -21.18 16.71
C ALA A 3 -5.41 -19.87 17.01
N ARG A 4 -5.31 -19.47 18.28
CA ARG A 4 -4.66 -18.21 18.68
C ARG A 4 -3.14 -18.23 18.47
N THR A 5 -2.52 -19.39 18.64
CA THR A 5 -1.07 -19.57 18.46
C THR A 5 -0.68 -19.57 16.99
N VAL A 6 -1.50 -20.18 16.11
CA VAL A 6 -1.23 -20.23 14.67
C VAL A 6 -1.34 -18.83 14.06
N VAL A 7 -2.42 -18.08 14.35
CA VAL A 7 -2.60 -16.69 13.88
C VAL A 7 -1.45 -15.78 14.33
N SER A 8 -0.98 -15.92 15.58
CA SER A 8 0.15 -15.14 16.08
C SER A 8 1.46 -15.44 15.36
N ALA A 9 1.71 -16.69 14.99
CA ALA A 9 2.89 -17.08 14.24
C ALA A 9 2.83 -16.55 12.80
N ASP A 10 1.65 -16.60 12.17
CA ASP A 10 1.42 -16.09 10.82
C ASP A 10 1.60 -14.57 10.73
N ILE A 11 1.05 -13.81 11.68
CA ILE A 11 1.22 -12.35 11.75
C ILE A 11 2.70 -11.99 11.96
N SER A 12 3.41 -12.73 12.83
CA SER A 12 4.83 -12.49 13.08
C SER A 12 5.67 -12.72 11.83
N ALA A 13 5.39 -13.79 11.08
CA ALA A 13 6.06 -14.09 9.82
C ALA A 13 5.76 -13.04 8.75
N ARG A 14 4.51 -12.57 8.63
CA ARG A 14 4.16 -11.48 7.71
C ARG A 14 4.89 -10.19 8.08
N LYS A 15 4.92 -9.83 9.36
CA LYS A 15 5.62 -8.64 9.84
C LYS A 15 7.11 -8.64 9.49
N LEU A 16 7.77 -9.79 9.59
CA LEU A 16 9.19 -9.93 9.25
C LEU A 16 9.48 -9.78 7.75
N ASN A 17 8.50 -10.11 6.90
CA ASN A 17 8.66 -10.12 5.45
C ASN A 17 8.01 -8.91 4.75
N PHE A 18 7.18 -8.16 5.46
CA PHE A 18 6.48 -7.00 4.92
C PHE A 18 7.48 -5.90 4.54
N LYS A 19 7.33 -5.40 3.31
CA LYS A 19 8.04 -4.22 2.84
C LYS A 19 7.06 -3.07 2.87
N ASP A 20 7.48 -1.91 3.36
CA ASP A 20 6.68 -0.68 3.37
C ASP A 20 6.47 -0.04 1.98
N HIS A 21 6.72 -0.81 0.92
CA HIS A 21 6.59 -0.35 -0.45
C HIS A 21 6.19 -1.47 -1.41
N ILE A 22 5.45 -1.08 -2.45
CA ILE A 22 5.11 -1.93 -3.59
C ILE A 22 5.41 -1.22 -4.92
N ASP A 23 5.91 -1.95 -5.92
CA ASP A 23 6.11 -1.48 -7.29
C ASP A 23 5.08 -2.14 -8.22
N VAL A 24 4.20 -1.32 -8.79
CA VAL A 24 3.13 -1.75 -9.71
C VAL A 24 3.32 -1.17 -11.12
N ARG A 25 4.54 -0.69 -11.45
CA ARG A 25 4.82 -0.17 -12.80
C ARG A 25 4.63 -1.25 -13.85
N GLY A 26 4.01 -0.85 -14.97
CA GLY A 26 3.80 -1.74 -16.12
C GLY A 26 2.65 -2.73 -15.96
N MET A 27 2.05 -2.83 -14.78
CA MET A 27 0.83 -3.61 -14.56
C MET A 27 -0.36 -2.96 -15.25
N ARG A 28 -1.36 -3.77 -15.61
CA ARG A 28 -2.67 -3.23 -16.01
C ARG A 28 -3.38 -2.64 -14.79
N ALA A 29 -4.27 -1.68 -15.02
CA ALA A 29 -4.94 -0.96 -13.93
C ALA A 29 -5.67 -1.89 -12.94
N ALA A 30 -6.34 -2.93 -13.43
CA ALA A 30 -7.02 -3.91 -12.57
C ALA A 30 -6.04 -4.72 -11.71
N GLU A 31 -4.94 -5.20 -12.29
CA GLU A 31 -3.91 -5.98 -11.58
C GLU A 31 -3.20 -5.12 -10.52
N ALA A 32 -2.87 -3.88 -10.87
CA ALA A 32 -2.26 -2.93 -9.95
C ALA A 32 -3.19 -2.59 -8.79
N LEU A 33 -4.49 -2.45 -9.06
CA LEU A 33 -5.48 -2.15 -8.03
C LEU A 33 -5.65 -3.31 -7.04
N GLU A 34 -5.73 -4.55 -7.53
CA GLU A 34 -5.79 -5.75 -6.69
C GLU A 34 -4.54 -5.86 -5.81
N ALA A 35 -3.35 -5.72 -6.39
CA ALA A 35 -2.10 -5.78 -5.64
C ALA A 35 -1.99 -4.67 -4.57
N VAL A 36 -2.52 -3.47 -4.85
CA VAL A 36 -2.55 -2.36 -3.90
C VAL A 36 -3.57 -2.60 -2.78
N GLN A 37 -4.70 -3.24 -3.06
CA GLN A 37 -5.70 -3.60 -2.04
C GLN A 37 -5.08 -4.57 -1.02
N ASP A 38 -4.52 -5.68 -1.50
CA ASP A 38 -3.87 -6.67 -0.65
C ASP A 38 -2.74 -6.04 0.19
N PHE A 39 -1.96 -5.16 -0.44
CA PHE A 39 -0.85 -4.47 0.21
C PHE A 39 -1.30 -3.52 1.32
N VAL A 40 -2.37 -2.76 1.10
CA VAL A 40 -2.94 -1.84 2.10
C VAL A 40 -3.55 -2.63 3.26
N ASP A 41 -4.24 -3.73 2.98
CA ASP A 41 -4.83 -4.60 4.00
C ASP A 41 -3.74 -5.23 4.90
N ASP A 42 -2.65 -5.71 4.31
CA ASP A 42 -1.49 -6.21 5.07
C ASP A 42 -0.86 -5.10 5.92
N ALA A 43 -0.71 -3.88 5.38
CA ALA A 43 -0.16 -2.74 6.12
C ALA A 43 -1.01 -2.39 7.36
N LEU A 44 -2.33 -2.36 7.20
CA LEU A 44 -3.28 -2.11 8.28
C LEU A 44 -3.28 -3.23 9.31
N MET A 45 -3.31 -4.50 8.88
CA MET A 45 -3.24 -5.67 9.78
C MET A 45 -1.96 -5.67 10.62
N LEU A 46 -0.85 -5.19 10.06
CA LEU A 46 0.45 -5.13 10.73
C LEU A 46 0.65 -3.85 11.56
N GLY A 47 -0.27 -2.89 11.51
CA GLY A 47 -0.19 -1.61 12.21
C GLY A 47 0.95 -0.73 11.70
N VAL A 48 1.21 -0.76 10.39
CA VAL A 48 2.24 0.07 9.75
C VAL A 48 1.70 1.49 9.62
N GLY A 49 2.47 2.50 10.06
CA GLY A 49 2.01 3.90 10.03
C GLY A 49 1.96 4.53 8.64
N SER A 50 2.82 4.08 7.72
CA SER A 50 2.87 4.61 6.35
C SER A 50 3.48 3.63 5.36
N VAL A 51 3.06 3.71 4.10
CA VAL A 51 3.61 2.94 2.98
C VAL A 51 3.79 3.79 1.73
N SER A 52 4.55 3.27 0.75
CA SER A 52 4.74 3.91 -0.55
C SER A 52 4.35 2.99 -1.71
N ILE A 53 3.74 3.57 -2.75
CA ILE A 53 3.26 2.85 -3.93
C ILE A 53 3.93 3.46 -5.16
N LEU A 54 4.88 2.75 -5.75
CA LEU A 54 5.56 3.13 -6.99
C LEU A 54 4.71 2.68 -8.18
N HIS A 55 3.97 3.61 -8.77
CA HIS A 55 3.12 3.37 -9.95
C HIS A 55 3.68 4.01 -11.22
N GLY A 56 4.74 4.82 -11.11
CA GLY A 56 5.32 5.57 -12.22
C GLY A 56 4.50 6.79 -12.61
N LYS A 57 5.07 7.65 -13.45
CA LYS A 57 4.40 8.90 -13.89
C LYS A 57 3.42 8.63 -15.04
N GLY A 58 3.90 7.99 -16.11
CA GLY A 58 3.09 7.55 -17.24
C GLY A 58 2.09 8.60 -17.73
N THR A 59 0.89 8.15 -18.08
CA THR A 59 -0.28 9.01 -18.34
C THR A 59 -1.00 9.48 -17.08
N GLY A 60 -0.59 9.00 -15.89
CA GLY A 60 -1.30 9.21 -14.64
C GLY A 60 -2.40 8.17 -14.33
N ALA A 61 -2.72 7.26 -15.25
CA ALA A 61 -3.84 6.33 -15.09
C ALA A 61 -3.76 5.47 -13.80
N LEU A 62 -2.60 4.86 -13.52
CA LEU A 62 -2.42 4.08 -12.28
C LEU A 62 -2.51 4.95 -11.04
N LYS A 63 -1.92 6.15 -11.06
CA LYS A 63 -2.02 7.13 -9.96
C LYS A 63 -3.47 7.44 -9.63
N GLU A 64 -4.26 7.73 -10.65
CA GLU A 64 -5.67 8.10 -10.49
C GLU A 64 -6.50 6.95 -9.95
N GLU A 65 -6.34 5.74 -10.49
CA GLU A 65 -7.05 4.54 -10.05
C GLU A 65 -6.72 4.20 -8.58
N ILE A 66 -5.44 4.16 -8.24
CA ILE A 66 -4.95 3.87 -6.90
C ILE A 66 -5.47 4.91 -5.90
N ARG A 67 -5.35 6.20 -6.22
CA ARG A 67 -5.85 7.26 -5.33
C ARG A 67 -7.37 7.30 -5.25
N ARG A 68 -8.11 6.81 -6.27
CA ARG A 68 -9.57 6.64 -6.18
C ARG A 68 -9.91 5.59 -5.14
N TYR A 69 -9.25 4.43 -5.19
CA TYR A 69 -9.42 3.38 -4.18
C TYR A 69 -8.99 3.84 -2.79
N LEU A 70 -7.84 4.49 -2.63
CA LEU A 70 -7.37 4.92 -1.30
C LEU A 70 -8.34 5.88 -0.59
N ARG A 71 -9.12 6.67 -1.34
CA ARG A 71 -10.18 7.52 -0.76
C ARG A 71 -11.36 6.74 -0.19
N THR A 72 -11.52 5.46 -0.54
CA THR A 72 -12.57 4.59 -0.01
C THR A 72 -12.13 3.83 1.23
N VAL A 73 -10.85 3.91 1.62
CA VAL A 73 -10.31 3.22 2.79
C VAL A 73 -10.39 4.15 4.01
N PRO A 74 -11.25 3.86 5.02
CA PRO A 74 -11.47 4.76 6.15
C PRO A 74 -10.22 5.01 7.01
N ASP A 75 -9.34 4.01 7.10
CA ASP A 75 -8.11 4.05 7.91
C ASP A 75 -6.97 4.84 7.25
N VAL A 76 -7.16 5.35 6.03
CA VAL A 76 -6.18 6.24 5.37
C VAL A 76 -6.33 7.66 5.90
N ALA A 77 -5.31 8.14 6.61
CA ALA A 77 -5.24 9.49 7.14
C ALA A 77 -4.83 10.53 6.07
N SER A 78 -3.88 10.18 5.20
CA SER A 78 -3.45 11.07 4.12
C SER A 78 -2.85 10.34 2.93
N VAL A 79 -2.95 10.99 1.76
CA VAL A 79 -2.38 10.50 0.50
C VAL A 79 -1.68 11.66 -0.21
N ALA A 80 -0.38 11.55 -0.41
CA ALA A 80 0.45 12.59 -1.03
C ALA A 80 1.34 12.02 -2.14
N ASP A 81 1.84 12.90 -3.00
CA ASP A 81 2.96 12.54 -3.87
C ASP A 81 4.24 12.54 -3.02
N GLU A 82 5.19 11.70 -3.36
CA GLU A 82 6.52 11.76 -2.76
C GLU A 82 7.26 13.05 -3.16
N HIS A 83 8.29 13.41 -2.40
CA HIS A 83 9.20 14.50 -2.70
C HIS A 83 9.80 14.36 -4.10
N ALA A 84 9.99 15.49 -4.80
CA ALA A 84 10.48 15.53 -6.18
C ALA A 84 11.80 14.77 -6.35
N ASP A 85 12.74 14.97 -5.41
CA ASP A 85 14.07 14.31 -5.42
C ASP A 85 14.02 12.80 -5.14
N ARG A 86 12.89 12.27 -4.67
CA ARG A 86 12.71 10.84 -4.34
C ARG A 86 11.74 10.12 -5.28
N GLY A 87 11.38 10.73 -6.41
CA GLY A 87 10.52 10.11 -7.43
C GLY A 87 9.26 10.92 -7.75
N GLY A 88 8.90 11.86 -6.87
CA GLY A 88 7.82 12.82 -7.12
C GLY A 88 6.47 12.16 -7.35
N ALA A 89 5.70 12.73 -8.27
CA ALA A 89 4.38 12.26 -8.70
C ALA A 89 4.30 10.83 -9.24
N GLY A 90 5.42 10.09 -9.35
CA GLY A 90 5.43 8.67 -9.71
C GLY A 90 5.27 7.73 -8.52
N ILE A 91 5.27 8.27 -7.31
CA ILE A 91 5.12 7.53 -6.06
C ILE A 91 4.02 8.19 -5.23
N THR A 92 3.08 7.39 -4.77
CA THR A 92 2.06 7.80 -3.79
C THR A 92 2.49 7.35 -2.40
N ILE A 93 2.57 8.30 -1.46
CA ILE A 93 2.77 8.04 -0.04
C ILE A 93 1.41 7.99 0.64
N VAL A 94 1.17 6.95 1.42
CA VAL A 94 -0.06 6.73 2.19
C VAL A 94 0.29 6.71 3.67
N THR A 95 -0.38 7.52 4.47
CA THR A 95 -0.29 7.49 5.94
C THR A 95 -1.60 6.98 6.51
N PHE A 96 -1.54 6.06 7.46
CA PHE A 96 -2.72 5.46 8.10
C PHE A 96 -3.01 6.10 9.46
N ALA A 97 -4.27 6.01 9.92
CA ALA A 97 -4.74 6.55 11.19
C ALA A 97 -4.58 5.58 12.39
N VAL A 98 -3.77 4.54 12.21
CA VAL A 98 -3.54 3.43 13.18
C VAL A 98 -2.90 3.87 14.49
#